data_AF-A0A6C0F412-F1
#
_entry.id   AF-A0A6C0F412-F1
#
_cell.length_a   1.000
_cell.length_b   1.000
_cell.length_c   1.000
_cell.angle_alpha   90.00
_cell.angle_beta   90.00
_cell.angle_gamma   90.00
#
_symmetry.space_group_name_H-M   'P 1'
#
loop_
_entity.id
_entity.type
_entity.pdbx_description
1 polymer ?
#
loop_
_entity_poly.entity_id
_entity_poly.type
_entity_poly.pdbx_seq_one_letter_code
_entity_poly.pdbx_strand_id
1 'polypeptide(L)'
;MKVISFDIGLRNLAFCVLEGTDRTDVTIVDWNIIDVLGEQAGVGAPRCHKCTSAARYEHASNGLFSCAKHTPRKKAKVAKAEINKLTPNELHAQIAAEGLTTDATKKADLVGLLYNHRKQNTWKKCVSSAIQGSVLDLAPAIIKSLDARAASWKGATVVALENQMDRRMFGVQAMIQMYFCCRGFHCTGVSATHKLSNIVTVDDSTASYKGRKKTGITHAYALVPAANQEHFAKHPKKDDLADSFLQGLWVLEHTKT
;
A
#
# COMPACT_ATOMS: atom_id res chain seq x y z
N MET A 1 17.03 23.55 2.42
CA MET A 1 15.73 23.29 3.08
C MET A 1 15.49 21.78 3.13
N LYS A 2 14.78 21.25 4.13
CA LYS A 2 14.36 19.84 4.15
C LYS A 2 12.83 19.73 4.21
N VAL A 3 12.25 19.04 3.23
CA VAL A 3 10.80 18.93 2.98
C VAL A 3 10.38 17.47 3.01
N ILE A 4 9.24 17.18 3.63
CA ILE A 4 8.59 15.87 3.53
C ILE A 4 7.38 16.04 2.62
N SER A 5 7.29 15.28 1.54
CA SER A 5 6.19 15.36 0.59
C SER A 5 5.41 14.07 0.55
N PHE A 6 4.09 14.13 0.73
CA PHE A 6 3.20 12.98 0.66
C PHE A 6 2.24 13.06 -0.53
N ASP A 7 2.20 11.98 -1.31
CA ASP A 7 1.09 11.60 -2.19
C ASP A 7 0.10 10.73 -1.38
N ILE A 8 -1.14 11.21 -1.27
CA ILE A 8 -2.08 10.76 -0.23
C ILE A 8 -3.03 9.71 -0.81
N GLY A 9 -2.91 8.48 -0.33
CA GLY A 9 -3.90 7.42 -0.58
C GLY A 9 -4.56 6.90 0.69
N LEU A 10 -5.64 6.14 0.53
CA LEU A 10 -6.36 5.53 1.67
C LEU A 10 -5.59 4.38 2.35
N ARG A 11 -4.81 3.61 1.57
CA ARG A 11 -3.99 2.49 2.07
C ARG A 11 -2.51 2.80 2.00
N ASN A 12 -2.10 3.35 0.86
CA ASN A 12 -0.71 3.63 0.56
C ASN A 12 -0.49 5.13 0.70
N LEU A 13 0.52 5.55 1.44
CA LEU A 13 1.02 6.92 1.47
C LEU A 13 2.40 6.88 0.84
N ALA A 14 2.53 7.36 -0.39
CA ALA A 14 3.87 7.55 -0.96
C ALA A 14 4.46 8.83 -0.38
N PHE A 15 5.72 8.77 0.04
CA PHE A 15 6.39 9.92 0.62
C PHE A 15 7.80 10.06 0.08
N CYS A 16 8.25 11.30 -0.06
CA CYS A 16 9.61 11.65 -0.42
C CYS A 16 10.14 12.70 0.56
N VAL A 17 11.29 12.42 1.17
CA VAL A 17 12.03 13.37 2.01
C VAL A 17 13.15 13.96 1.17
N LEU A 18 13.05 15.25 0.91
CA LEU A 18 13.96 15.99 0.04
C LEU A 18 14.78 16.98 0.85
N GLU A 19 16.03 17.14 0.47
CA GLU A 19 16.93 18.13 1.03
C GLU A 19 17.67 18.86 -0.09
N GLY A 20 17.62 20.18 -0.07
CA GLY A 20 18.21 21.05 -1.11
C GLY A 20 17.53 22.40 -1.16
N THR A 21 17.79 23.13 -2.22
CA THR A 21 17.25 24.47 -2.50
C THR A 21 16.34 24.43 -3.71
N ASP A 22 16.77 23.74 -4.77
CA ASP A 22 16.01 23.57 -6.02
C ASP A 22 16.47 22.29 -6.76
N ARG A 23 16.04 22.11 -8.01
CA ARG A 23 16.39 20.92 -8.81
C ARG A 23 17.89 20.73 -9.06
N THR A 24 18.73 21.74 -8.88
CA THR A 24 20.16 21.69 -9.17
C THR A 24 20.96 21.02 -8.06
N ASP A 25 20.49 21.13 -6.82
CA ASP A 25 21.15 20.60 -5.62
C ASP A 25 20.27 19.62 -4.81
N VAL A 26 19.05 19.31 -5.27
CA VAL A 26 18.13 18.42 -4.57
C VAL A 26 18.72 17.02 -4.39
N THR A 27 18.62 16.54 -3.16
CA THR A 27 18.94 15.16 -2.76
C THR A 27 17.71 14.50 -2.15
N ILE A 28 17.59 13.19 -2.35
CA ILE A 28 16.52 12.38 -1.78
C ILE A 28 17.07 11.63 -0.57
N VAL A 29 16.60 11.99 0.63
CA VAL A 29 17.03 11.40 1.91
C VAL A 29 16.29 10.08 2.18
N ASP A 30 15.00 10.02 1.87
CA ASP A 30 14.17 8.81 1.98
C ASP A 30 13.02 8.91 0.98
N TRP A 31 12.63 7.79 0.37
CA TRP A 31 11.59 7.76 -0.66
C TRP A 31 10.98 6.37 -0.73
N ASN A 32 9.73 6.26 -0.27
CA ASN A 32 9.09 4.96 -0.13
C ASN A 32 7.56 5.09 -0.03
N ILE A 33 6.90 3.95 0.18
CA ILE A 33 5.47 3.85 0.40
C ILE A 33 5.18 3.23 1.76
N ILE A 34 4.31 3.88 2.52
CA ILE A 34 3.72 3.37 3.75
C ILE A 34 2.45 2.61 3.38
N ASP A 35 2.37 1.31 3.65
CA ASP A 35 1.13 0.53 3.55
C ASP A 35 0.44 0.52 4.91
N VAL A 36 -0.33 1.56 5.22
CA VAL A 36 -0.95 1.80 6.54
C VAL A 36 -1.73 0.58 7.02
N LEU A 37 -2.48 -0.05 6.12
CA LEU A 37 -3.32 -1.21 6.47
C LEU A 37 -2.50 -2.49 6.61
N GLY A 38 -1.48 -2.67 5.78
CA GLY A 38 -0.60 -3.82 5.87
C GLY A 38 0.30 -3.77 7.11
N GLU A 39 0.79 -2.58 7.49
CA GLU A 39 1.49 -2.34 8.75
C GLU A 39 0.59 -2.54 9.96
N GLN A 40 -0.66 -2.04 9.92
CA GLN A 40 -1.65 -2.30 10.97
C GLN A 40 -1.91 -3.80 11.15
N ALA A 41 -1.94 -4.55 10.05
CA ALA A 41 -2.12 -6.01 10.06
C ALA A 41 -0.84 -6.79 10.43
N GLY A 42 0.30 -6.12 10.62
CA GLY A 42 1.58 -6.76 10.97
C GLY A 42 2.24 -7.52 9.81
N VAL A 43 1.79 -7.30 8.57
CA VAL A 43 2.30 -7.99 7.36
C VAL A 43 3.14 -7.08 6.46
N GLY A 44 3.30 -5.80 6.83
CA GLY A 44 4.05 -4.81 6.04
C GLY A 44 3.37 -4.48 4.72
N ALA A 45 4.10 -4.42 3.61
CA ALA A 45 3.55 -4.14 2.28
C ALA A 45 3.49 -5.40 1.38
N PRO A 46 2.73 -6.45 1.75
CA PRO A 46 2.76 -7.72 1.03
C PRO A 46 2.20 -7.56 -0.38
N ARG A 47 2.84 -8.22 -1.34
CA ARG A 47 2.43 -8.22 -2.75
C ARG A 47 1.80 -9.55 -3.12
N CYS A 48 0.93 -9.49 -4.12
CA CYS A 48 0.33 -10.71 -4.64
C CYS A 48 1.39 -11.58 -5.33
N HIS A 49 1.37 -12.88 -5.07
CA HIS A 49 2.25 -13.84 -5.72
C HIS A 49 2.08 -13.93 -7.26
N LYS A 50 1.02 -13.33 -7.83
CA LYS A 50 0.75 -13.32 -9.29
C LYS A 50 0.78 -11.92 -9.92
N CYS A 51 0.87 -10.85 -9.14
CA CYS A 51 0.91 -9.48 -9.69
C CYS A 51 1.47 -8.46 -8.70
N THR A 52 1.67 -7.23 -9.15
CA THR A 52 2.21 -6.13 -8.33
C THR A 52 1.18 -5.48 -7.40
N SER A 53 -0.08 -5.91 -7.42
CA SER A 53 -1.13 -5.38 -6.56
C SER A 53 -0.89 -5.72 -5.09
N ALA A 54 -1.29 -4.83 -4.20
CA ALA A 54 -1.20 -5.04 -2.77
C ALA A 54 -2.07 -6.25 -2.34
N ALA A 55 -1.48 -7.14 -1.55
CA ALA A 55 -2.16 -8.32 -1.08
C ALA A 55 -3.16 -7.99 0.03
N ARG A 56 -4.18 -8.84 0.15
CA ARG A 56 -5.21 -8.78 1.19
C ARG A 56 -5.47 -10.13 1.86
N TYR A 57 -4.91 -11.18 1.29
CA TYR A 57 -5.10 -12.55 1.73
C TYR A 57 -3.75 -13.22 1.87
N GLU A 58 -3.68 -14.13 2.84
CA GLU A 58 -2.55 -14.99 3.11
C GLU A 58 -3.03 -16.45 3.08
N HIS A 59 -2.27 -17.31 2.43
CA HIS A 59 -2.57 -18.73 2.35
C HIS A 59 -2.17 -19.42 3.66
N ALA A 60 -3.12 -20.13 4.26
CA ALA A 60 -2.98 -20.64 5.62
C ALA A 60 -1.88 -21.70 5.81
N SER A 61 -1.44 -22.38 4.75
CA SER A 61 -0.44 -23.45 4.85
C SER A 61 0.98 -23.07 4.41
N ASN A 62 1.14 -22.09 3.52
CA ASN A 62 2.44 -21.75 2.92
C ASN A 62 2.81 -20.27 3.01
N GLY A 63 1.96 -19.44 3.64
CA GLY A 63 2.24 -18.01 3.85
C GLY A 63 2.22 -17.17 2.58
N LEU A 64 1.86 -17.72 1.41
CA LEU A 64 1.78 -16.93 0.18
C LEU A 64 0.73 -15.84 0.29
N PHE A 65 1.03 -14.67 -0.27
CA PHE A 65 0.12 -13.53 -0.28
C PHE A 65 -0.62 -13.37 -1.61
N SER A 66 -1.88 -12.92 -1.57
CA SER A 66 -2.70 -12.71 -2.77
C SER A 66 -3.59 -11.47 -2.69
N CYS A 67 -3.80 -10.84 -3.85
CA CYS A 67 -4.80 -9.79 -4.01
C CYS A 67 -6.20 -10.40 -4.20
N ALA A 68 -7.26 -9.59 -4.03
CA ALA A 68 -8.64 -10.07 -4.12
C ALA A 68 -8.98 -10.74 -5.48
N LYS A 69 -8.33 -10.32 -6.58
CA LYS A 69 -8.55 -10.89 -7.92
C LYS A 69 -7.92 -12.28 -8.09
N HIS A 70 -6.75 -12.49 -7.49
CA HIS A 70 -5.97 -13.73 -7.64
C HIS A 70 -6.16 -14.71 -6.49
N THR A 71 -6.88 -14.30 -5.44
CA THR A 71 -7.35 -15.22 -4.42
C THR A 71 -8.41 -16.13 -5.05
N PRO A 72 -8.26 -17.47 -4.99
CA PRO A 72 -9.28 -18.40 -5.45
C PRO A 72 -10.64 -18.03 -4.85
N ARG A 73 -11.69 -18.07 -5.69
CA ARG A 73 -13.06 -17.81 -5.21
C ARG A 73 -13.35 -18.74 -4.04
N LYS A 74 -13.90 -18.17 -2.96
CA LYS A 74 -14.26 -18.91 -1.75
C LYS A 74 -15.10 -20.13 -2.14
N LYS A 75 -14.53 -21.34 -2.04
CA LYS A 75 -15.36 -22.55 -1.86
C LYS A 75 -16.12 -22.35 -0.54
N ALA A 76 -17.33 -22.91 -0.42
CA ALA A 76 -18.20 -22.71 0.74
C ALA A 76 -17.44 -22.83 2.07
N LYS A 77 -17.83 -22.07 3.11
CA LYS A 77 -17.23 -22.17 4.45
C LYS A 77 -17.12 -23.65 4.82
N VAL A 78 -15.92 -24.14 5.08
CA VAL A 78 -15.67 -25.51 5.53
C VAL A 78 -16.24 -25.65 6.94
N ALA A 79 -17.49 -26.07 7.03
CA ALA A 79 -18.17 -26.28 8.30
C ALA A 79 -17.91 -27.71 8.78
N LYS A 80 -17.25 -27.86 9.93
CA LYS A 80 -17.01 -29.17 10.56
C LYS A 80 -18.32 -29.93 10.78
N ALA A 81 -19.41 -29.21 11.04
CA ALA A 81 -20.76 -29.78 11.17
C ALA A 81 -21.24 -30.48 9.89
N GLU A 82 -20.98 -29.92 8.70
CA GLU A 82 -21.36 -30.56 7.44
C GLU A 82 -20.50 -31.78 7.13
N ILE A 83 -19.21 -31.73 7.45
CA ILE A 83 -18.32 -32.90 7.32
C ILE A 83 -18.74 -34.02 8.27
N ASN A 84 -19.19 -33.67 9.49
CA ASN A 84 -19.70 -34.63 10.47
C ASN A 84 -20.98 -35.36 10.01
N LYS A 85 -21.75 -34.80 9.08
CA LYS A 85 -22.95 -35.45 8.52
C LYS A 85 -22.61 -36.60 7.57
N LEU A 86 -21.40 -36.62 7.01
CA LEU A 86 -20.96 -37.66 6.07
C LEU A 86 -20.70 -39.00 6.80
N THR A 87 -20.92 -40.10 6.08
CA THR A 87 -20.56 -41.45 6.49
C THR A 87 -19.05 -41.70 6.31
N PRO A 88 -18.46 -42.70 6.99
CA PRO A 88 -17.03 -43.04 6.81
C PRO A 88 -16.63 -43.31 5.35
N ASN A 89 -17.47 -44.01 4.58
CA ASN A 89 -17.19 -44.31 3.18
C ASN A 89 -17.18 -43.04 2.31
N GLU A 90 -18.13 -42.13 2.55
CA GLU A 90 -18.16 -40.82 1.87
C GLU A 90 -16.95 -39.96 2.25
N LEU A 91 -16.49 -40.03 3.50
CA LEU A 91 -15.29 -39.35 3.95
C LEU A 91 -14.04 -39.90 3.23
N HIS A 92 -13.87 -41.22 3.14
CA HIS A 92 -12.77 -41.83 2.38
C HIS A 92 -12.81 -41.45 0.90
N ALA A 93 -13.98 -41.46 0.27
CA ALA A 93 -14.14 -41.05 -1.12
C ALA A 93 -13.74 -39.58 -1.33
N GLN A 94 -14.12 -38.67 -0.43
CA GLN A 94 -13.73 -37.26 -0.51
C GLN A 94 -12.26 -37.02 -0.21
N ILE A 95 -11.67 -37.76 0.73
CA ILE A 95 -10.23 -37.71 1.05
C ILE A 95 -9.41 -38.13 -0.17
N ALA A 96 -9.77 -39.25 -0.81
CA ALA A 96 -9.12 -39.72 -2.03
C ALA A 96 -9.32 -38.74 -3.21
N ALA A 97 -10.53 -38.18 -3.37
CA ALA A 97 -10.82 -37.19 -4.41
C ALA A 97 -10.03 -35.87 -4.22
N GLU A 98 -9.65 -35.52 -2.98
CA GLU A 98 -8.78 -34.39 -2.68
C GLU A 98 -7.28 -34.75 -2.70
N GLY A 99 -6.94 -35.96 -3.15
CA GLY A 99 -5.56 -36.42 -3.34
C GLY A 99 -4.84 -36.83 -2.06
N LEU A 100 -5.58 -37.13 -0.99
CA LEU A 100 -5.05 -37.61 0.28
C LEU A 100 -5.20 -39.13 0.41
N THR A 101 -4.32 -39.74 1.18
CA THR A 101 -4.42 -41.14 1.63
C THR A 101 -4.55 -41.18 3.15
N THR A 102 -5.22 -42.20 3.68
CA THR A 102 -5.37 -42.37 5.13
C THR A 102 -5.68 -43.82 5.49
N ASP A 103 -5.04 -44.31 6.55
CA ASP A 103 -5.35 -45.60 7.17
C ASP A 103 -6.33 -45.45 8.35
N ALA A 104 -6.83 -44.23 8.59
CA ALA A 104 -7.77 -43.96 9.68
C ALA A 104 -9.12 -44.63 9.41
N THR A 105 -9.60 -45.41 10.37
CA THR A 105 -10.91 -46.09 10.27
C THR A 105 -11.99 -45.41 11.12
N LYS A 106 -11.60 -44.63 12.13
CA LYS A 106 -12.52 -43.91 13.00
C LYS A 106 -13.07 -42.67 12.29
N LYS A 107 -14.39 -42.53 12.29
CA LYS A 107 -15.09 -41.36 11.73
C LYS A 107 -14.55 -40.03 12.25
N ALA A 108 -14.24 -39.93 13.54
CA ALA A 108 -13.72 -38.70 14.15
C ALA A 108 -12.37 -38.27 13.53
N ASP A 109 -11.50 -39.22 13.26
CA ASP A 109 -10.16 -38.99 12.70
C ASP A 109 -10.27 -38.62 11.21
N LEU A 110 -11.16 -39.28 10.46
CA LEU A 110 -11.47 -38.94 9.06
C LEU A 110 -12.05 -37.53 8.92
N VAL A 111 -12.99 -37.16 9.79
CA VAL A 111 -13.53 -35.80 9.86
C VAL A 111 -12.41 -34.81 10.19
N GLY A 112 -11.54 -35.14 11.15
CA GLY A 112 -10.39 -34.32 11.53
C GLY A 112 -9.45 -34.07 10.36
N LEU A 113 -9.05 -35.13 9.64
CA LEU A 113 -8.16 -35.08 8.49
C LEU A 113 -8.73 -34.17 7.39
N LEU A 114 -9.95 -34.46 6.93
CA LEU A 114 -10.58 -33.73 5.84
C LEU A 114 -10.87 -32.26 6.22
N TYR A 115 -11.30 -32.02 7.47
CA TYR A 115 -11.50 -30.66 7.97
C TYR A 115 -10.19 -29.87 8.01
N ASN A 116 -9.11 -30.48 8.51
CA ASN A 116 -7.82 -29.82 8.61
C ASN A 116 -7.21 -29.55 7.24
N HIS A 117 -7.25 -30.51 6.31
CA HIS A 117 -6.78 -30.32 4.93
C HIS A 117 -7.50 -29.16 4.24
N ARG A 118 -8.85 -29.19 4.26
CA ARG A 118 -9.67 -28.12 3.68
C ARG A 118 -9.44 -26.77 4.36
N LYS A 119 -9.14 -26.75 5.66
CA LYS A 119 -8.83 -25.52 6.41
C LYS A 119 -7.42 -25.00 6.10
N GLN A 120 -6.43 -25.87 5.89
CA GLN A 120 -5.05 -25.51 5.55
C GLN A 120 -4.95 -24.97 4.12
N ASN A 121 -5.77 -25.47 3.19
CA ASN A 121 -5.88 -24.97 1.82
C ASN A 121 -6.87 -23.78 1.68
N THR A 122 -6.89 -22.88 2.67
CA THR A 122 -7.72 -21.67 2.62
C THR A 122 -6.89 -20.39 2.61
N TRP A 123 -7.44 -19.39 1.92
CA TRP A 123 -6.93 -18.03 1.92
C TRP A 123 -7.66 -17.22 3.00
N LYS A 124 -6.93 -16.78 4.02
CA LYS A 124 -7.46 -15.96 5.10
C LYS A 124 -7.24 -14.49 4.76
N LYS A 125 -8.25 -13.65 4.99
CA LYS A 125 -8.11 -12.21 4.83
C LYS A 125 -7.17 -11.69 5.94
N CYS A 126 -6.01 -11.17 5.57
CA CYS A 126 -5.02 -10.61 6.50
C CYS A 126 -5.06 -9.09 6.54
N VAL A 127 -5.46 -8.42 5.44
CA VAL A 127 -5.58 -6.96 5.38
C VAL A 127 -7.02 -6.55 5.10
N SER A 128 -7.54 -5.61 5.88
CA SER A 128 -8.87 -5.02 5.70
C SER A 128 -8.97 -4.23 4.39
N SER A 129 -10.20 -3.87 3.99
CA SER A 129 -10.38 -2.97 2.85
C SER A 129 -10.24 -1.54 3.32
N ALA A 130 -9.54 -0.69 2.55
CA ALA A 130 -9.36 0.73 2.89
C ALA A 130 -10.66 1.54 2.95
N ILE A 131 -11.74 1.01 2.38
CA ILE A 131 -13.07 1.61 2.37
C ILE A 131 -14.02 1.02 3.43
N GLN A 132 -13.55 0.03 4.20
CA GLN A 132 -14.36 -0.59 5.25
C GLN A 132 -14.33 0.28 6.51
N GLY A 133 -15.49 0.64 7.04
CA GLY A 133 -15.60 1.49 8.24
C GLY A 133 -15.41 2.98 7.94
N SER A 134 -15.31 3.77 9.00
CA SER A 134 -15.03 5.21 8.91
C SER A 134 -13.59 5.43 8.49
N VAL A 135 -13.32 6.51 7.74
CA VAL A 135 -11.93 6.86 7.41
C VAL A 135 -11.15 7.29 8.66
N LEU A 136 -11.85 7.84 9.66
CA LEU A 136 -11.24 8.27 10.92
C LEU A 136 -10.70 7.09 11.75
N ASP A 137 -11.22 5.88 11.51
CA ASP A 137 -10.73 4.66 12.16
C ASP A 137 -9.27 4.34 11.77
N LEU A 138 -8.75 4.97 10.70
CA LEU A 138 -7.36 4.84 10.27
C LEU A 138 -6.38 5.66 11.13
N ALA A 139 -6.85 6.62 11.94
CA ALA A 139 -5.97 7.54 12.67
C ALA A 139 -4.89 6.83 13.50
N PRO A 140 -5.20 5.80 14.33
CA PRO A 140 -4.17 5.13 15.13
C PRO A 140 -3.13 4.40 14.27
N ALA A 141 -3.55 3.82 13.15
CA ALA A 141 -2.65 3.14 12.21
C ALA A 141 -1.74 4.13 11.49
N ILE A 142 -2.27 5.28 11.07
CA ILE A 142 -1.49 6.37 10.45
C ILE A 142 -0.44 6.88 11.45
N ILE A 143 -0.85 7.22 12.68
CA ILE A 143 0.06 7.69 13.74
C ILE A 143 1.20 6.70 13.94
N LYS A 144 0.89 5.41 14.16
CA LYS A 144 1.90 4.37 14.35
C LYS A 144 2.87 4.26 13.16
N SER A 145 2.34 4.35 11.94
CA SER A 145 3.16 4.26 10.72
C SER A 145 4.08 5.47 10.54
N LEU A 146 3.61 6.68 10.91
CA LEU A 146 4.41 7.90 10.86
C LEU A 146 5.44 7.96 11.99
N ASP A 147 5.09 7.57 13.21
CA ASP A 147 6.01 7.51 14.36
C ASP A 147 7.14 6.51 14.11
N ALA A 148 6.86 5.37 13.46
CA ALA A 148 7.87 4.37 13.08
C ALA A 148 8.96 4.92 12.13
N ARG A 149 8.71 6.08 11.52
CA ARG A 149 9.60 6.77 10.57
C ARG A 149 10.10 8.11 11.10
N ALA A 150 9.95 8.37 12.40
CA ALA A 150 10.36 9.63 13.04
C ALA A 150 11.80 10.05 12.70
N ALA A 151 12.71 9.08 12.55
CA ALA A 151 14.09 9.34 12.15
C ALA A 151 14.21 9.97 10.75
N SER A 152 13.43 9.51 9.76
CA SER A 152 13.43 10.05 8.40
C SER A 152 12.96 11.51 8.35
N TRP A 153 12.06 11.89 9.25
CA TRP A 153 11.51 13.24 9.34
C TRP A 153 12.47 14.26 9.97
N LYS A 154 13.51 13.79 10.67
CA LYS A 154 14.40 14.65 11.47
C LYS A 154 15.02 15.75 10.61
N GLY A 155 14.92 17.00 11.09
CA GLY A 155 15.47 18.19 10.43
C GLY A 155 14.57 18.81 9.37
N ALA A 156 13.47 18.15 8.98
CA ALA A 156 12.47 18.77 8.13
C ALA A 156 11.62 19.76 8.93
N THR A 157 11.23 20.87 8.29
CA THR A 157 10.35 21.88 8.88
C THR A 157 9.04 22.04 8.10
N VAL A 158 9.02 21.60 6.84
CA VAL A 158 7.87 21.71 5.95
C VAL A 158 7.37 20.34 5.51
N VAL A 159 6.04 20.19 5.49
CA VAL A 159 5.36 18.99 5.01
C VAL A 159 4.41 19.39 3.87
N ALA A 160 4.69 18.90 2.67
CA ALA A 160 3.83 19.03 1.51
C ALA A 160 2.83 17.86 1.47
N LEU A 161 1.56 18.17 1.28
CA LEU A 161 0.48 17.20 1.20
C LEU A 161 -0.29 17.43 -0.10
N GLU A 162 -0.52 16.39 -0.89
CA GLU A 162 -1.37 16.52 -2.07
C GLU A 162 -2.80 16.88 -1.65
N ASN A 163 -3.39 17.88 -2.29
CA ASN A 163 -4.79 18.25 -2.09
C ASN A 163 -5.72 17.18 -2.69
N GLN A 164 -6.49 16.52 -1.82
CA GLN A 164 -7.40 15.45 -2.19
C GLN A 164 -8.84 15.95 -2.37
N MET A 165 -9.44 15.63 -3.51
CA MET A 165 -10.85 15.92 -3.78
C MET A 165 -11.79 14.81 -3.27
N ASP A 166 -11.31 13.57 -3.19
CA ASP A 166 -12.11 12.47 -2.62
C ASP A 166 -12.28 12.68 -1.12
N ARG A 167 -13.52 12.64 -0.63
CA ARG A 167 -13.84 12.94 0.78
C ARG A 167 -13.10 12.05 1.78
N ARG A 168 -12.85 10.78 1.43
CA ARG A 168 -12.13 9.87 2.33
C ARG A 168 -10.63 10.17 2.29
N MET A 169 -10.05 10.33 1.11
CA MET A 169 -8.63 10.70 0.98
C MET A 169 -8.34 12.07 1.61
N PHE A 170 -9.26 13.03 1.51
CA PHE A 170 -9.20 14.30 2.24
C PHE A 170 -9.19 14.09 3.76
N GLY A 171 -9.98 13.14 4.28
CA GLY A 171 -9.91 12.75 5.68
C GLY A 171 -8.52 12.26 6.09
N VAL A 172 -7.85 11.47 5.23
CA VAL A 172 -6.47 11.03 5.47
C VAL A 172 -5.48 12.19 5.40
N GLN A 173 -5.60 13.07 4.39
CA GLN A 173 -4.81 14.29 4.26
C GLN A 173 -4.91 15.13 5.54
N ALA A 174 -6.13 15.41 6.01
CA ALA A 174 -6.38 16.20 7.21
C ALA A 174 -5.78 15.57 8.48
N MET A 175 -5.87 14.24 8.64
CA MET A 175 -5.25 13.53 9.76
C MET A 175 -3.73 13.63 9.76
N ILE A 176 -3.09 13.49 8.59
CA ILE A 176 -1.63 13.60 8.44
C ILE A 176 -1.20 15.06 8.68
N GLN A 177 -1.93 16.02 8.12
CA GLN A 177 -1.71 17.45 8.37
C GLN A 177 -1.76 17.76 9.86
N MET A 178 -2.81 17.32 10.55
CA MET A 178 -2.95 17.57 11.99
C MET A 178 -1.82 16.90 12.79
N TYR A 179 -1.43 15.67 12.44
CA TYR A 179 -0.34 14.95 13.08
C TYR A 179 0.98 15.75 13.05
N PHE A 180 1.33 16.33 11.90
CA PHE A 180 2.56 17.09 11.71
C PHE A 180 2.46 18.51 12.29
N CYS A 181 1.33 19.21 12.12
CA CYS A 181 1.10 20.52 12.72
C CYS A 181 1.24 20.48 14.26
N CYS A 182 0.67 19.47 14.92
CA CYS A 182 0.82 19.27 16.36
C CYS A 182 2.27 19.06 16.82
N ARG A 183 3.17 18.70 15.90
CA ARG A 183 4.61 18.49 16.13
C ARG A 183 5.47 19.66 15.64
N GLY A 184 4.85 20.81 15.34
CA GLY A 184 5.55 22.04 14.97
C GLY A 184 5.97 22.13 13.51
N PHE A 185 5.52 21.23 12.64
CA PHE A 185 5.81 21.31 11.21
C PHE A 185 4.85 22.30 10.53
N HIS A 186 5.37 23.05 9.56
CA HIS A 186 4.55 23.84 8.65
C HIS A 186 4.00 22.95 7.53
N CYS A 187 2.70 22.74 7.48
CA CYS A 187 2.07 21.94 6.44
C CYS A 187 1.52 22.82 5.31
N THR A 188 1.76 22.41 4.06
CA THR A 188 1.25 23.08 2.86
C THR A 188 0.52 22.09 1.95
N GLY A 189 -0.59 22.52 1.37
CA GLY A 189 -1.36 21.74 0.40
C GLY A 189 -0.91 22.04 -1.02
N VAL A 190 -0.56 21.01 -1.79
CA VAL A 190 -0.12 21.16 -3.19
C VAL A 190 -1.18 20.60 -4.13
N SER A 191 -1.51 21.36 -5.18
CA SER A 191 -2.47 20.92 -6.19
C SER A 191 -1.85 19.88 -7.13
N ALA A 192 -2.68 19.00 -7.68
CA ALA A 192 -2.25 17.99 -8.64
C ALA A 192 -1.68 18.58 -9.96
N THR A 193 -1.90 19.87 -10.24
CA THR A 193 -1.34 20.56 -11.40
C THR A 193 0.01 21.17 -11.12
N HIS A 194 0.25 21.69 -9.91
CA HIS A 194 1.55 22.27 -9.54
C HIS A 194 2.67 21.23 -9.53
N LYS A 195 2.38 19.99 -9.12
CA LYS A 195 3.35 18.88 -9.20
C LYS A 195 3.75 18.50 -10.64
N LEU A 196 3.11 19.05 -11.67
CA LEU A 196 3.47 18.84 -13.07
C LEU A 196 4.06 20.10 -13.73
N SER A 197 4.23 21.19 -12.97
CA SER A 197 4.73 22.46 -13.52
C SER A 197 6.23 22.64 -13.33
N ASN A 198 6.96 21.65 -12.79
CA ASN A 198 8.41 21.73 -12.65
C ASN A 198 9.10 21.81 -14.01
N ILE A 199 8.60 21.10 -15.03
CA ILE A 199 9.10 21.16 -16.41
C ILE A 199 7.94 21.09 -17.39
N VAL A 200 8.25 21.32 -18.67
CA VAL A 200 7.34 21.08 -19.80
C VAL A 200 8.05 20.16 -20.79
N THR A 201 7.35 19.14 -21.28
CA THR A 201 7.87 18.24 -22.32
C THR A 201 6.90 18.19 -23.51
N VAL A 202 7.43 17.83 -24.69
CA VAL A 202 6.60 17.68 -25.90
C VAL A 202 5.55 16.56 -25.78
N ASP A 203 5.75 15.62 -24.85
CA ASP A 203 4.87 14.47 -24.61
C ASP A 203 3.82 14.72 -23.50
N ASP A 204 3.72 15.96 -23.00
CA ASP A 204 2.82 16.29 -21.90
C ASP A 204 1.35 16.07 -22.29
N SER A 205 0.62 15.33 -21.44
CA SER A 205 -0.79 15.00 -21.66
C SER A 205 -1.55 15.17 -20.35
N THR A 206 -1.96 16.41 -20.05
CA THR A 206 -2.53 16.75 -18.73
C THR A 206 -4.06 16.76 -18.68
N ALA A 207 -4.72 16.64 -19.84
CA ALA A 207 -6.18 16.70 -19.96
C ALA A 207 -6.89 15.54 -19.25
N SER A 208 -6.31 14.33 -19.28
CA SER A 208 -6.89 13.14 -18.66
C SER A 208 -6.11 12.69 -17.43
N TYR A 209 -6.78 12.00 -16.50
CA TYR A 209 -6.13 11.43 -15.31
C TYR A 209 -4.99 10.45 -15.68
N LYS A 210 -5.25 9.56 -16.65
CA LYS A 210 -4.24 8.62 -17.13
C LYS A 210 -3.05 9.34 -17.79
N GLY A 211 -3.33 10.41 -18.53
CA GLY A 211 -2.31 11.27 -19.12
C GLY A 211 -1.44 11.91 -18.04
N ARG A 212 -2.05 12.56 -17.03
CA ARG A 212 -1.33 13.17 -15.90
C ARG A 212 -0.39 12.20 -15.20
N LYS A 213 -0.84 10.96 -14.95
CA LYS A 213 0.02 9.92 -14.37
C LYS A 213 1.23 9.59 -15.23
N LYS A 214 1.04 9.47 -16.55
CA LYS A 214 2.14 9.20 -17.47
C LYS A 214 3.11 10.38 -17.50
N THR A 215 2.59 11.61 -17.60
CA THR A 215 3.38 12.85 -17.60
C THR A 215 4.19 12.99 -16.31
N GLY A 216 3.59 12.75 -15.14
CA GLY A 216 4.32 12.78 -13.86
C GLY A 216 5.48 11.78 -13.83
N ILE A 217 5.29 10.55 -14.30
CA ILE A 217 6.39 9.57 -14.39
C ILE A 217 7.49 10.06 -15.34
N THR A 218 7.14 10.61 -16.50
CA THR A 218 8.11 11.17 -17.46
C THR A 218 8.89 12.33 -16.83
N HIS A 219 8.20 13.25 -16.16
CA HIS A 219 8.83 14.39 -15.48
C HIS A 219 9.76 13.94 -14.36
N ALA A 220 9.35 12.94 -13.57
CA ALA A 220 10.20 12.37 -12.54
C ALA A 220 11.46 11.73 -13.12
N TYR A 221 11.39 10.99 -14.24
CA TYR A 221 12.61 10.46 -14.88
C TYR A 221 13.59 11.56 -15.31
N ALA A 222 13.09 12.73 -15.72
CA ALA A 222 13.94 13.85 -16.12
C ALA A 222 14.58 14.59 -14.93
N LEU A 223 13.95 14.56 -13.76
CA LEU A 223 14.32 15.41 -12.62
C LEU A 223 14.86 14.67 -11.40
N VAL A 224 14.60 13.36 -11.28
CA VAL A 224 15.11 12.55 -10.17
C VAL A 224 16.65 12.50 -10.23
N PRO A 225 17.35 12.74 -9.11
CA PRO A 225 18.80 12.66 -9.06
C PRO A 225 19.32 11.31 -9.54
N ALA A 226 20.47 11.30 -10.21
CA ALA A 226 21.06 10.10 -10.83
C ALA A 226 21.18 8.92 -9.86
N ALA A 227 21.54 9.19 -8.60
CA ALA A 227 21.66 8.18 -7.53
C ALA A 227 20.34 7.45 -7.22
N ASN A 228 19.19 8.04 -7.54
CA ASN A 228 17.86 7.50 -7.22
C ASN A 228 17.11 6.96 -8.45
N GLN A 229 17.69 7.07 -9.65
CA GLN A 229 17.08 6.61 -10.89
C GLN A 229 16.81 5.11 -10.89
N GLU A 230 17.76 4.30 -10.42
CA GLU A 230 17.60 2.85 -10.34
C GLU A 230 16.46 2.46 -9.38
N HIS A 231 16.40 3.12 -8.22
CA HIS A 231 15.32 2.92 -7.25
C HIS A 231 13.95 3.21 -7.89
N PHE A 232 13.81 4.37 -8.54
CA PHE A 232 12.59 4.76 -9.22
C PHE A 232 12.19 3.79 -10.35
N ALA A 233 13.15 3.42 -11.20
CA ALA A 233 12.94 2.53 -12.34
C ALA A 233 12.48 1.12 -11.91
N LYS A 234 12.98 0.62 -10.77
CA LYS A 234 12.58 -0.70 -10.24
C LYS A 234 11.30 -0.66 -9.42
N HIS A 235 10.87 0.51 -8.94
CA HIS A 235 9.72 0.60 -8.05
C HIS A 235 8.40 0.20 -8.74
N PRO A 236 7.52 -0.58 -8.09
CA PRO A 236 6.26 -1.06 -8.70
C PRO A 236 5.17 0.00 -8.77
N LYS A 237 5.30 1.10 -8.01
CA LYS A 237 4.33 2.20 -7.90
C LYS A 237 4.99 3.50 -8.30
N LYS A 238 5.36 3.61 -9.58
CA LYS A 238 6.11 4.77 -10.09
C LYS A 238 5.27 6.04 -10.12
N ASP A 239 3.97 5.91 -10.37
CA ASP A 239 3.04 7.05 -10.37
C ASP A 239 3.01 7.71 -8.98
N ASP A 240 2.77 6.93 -7.92
CA ASP A 240 2.72 7.46 -6.55
C ASP A 240 4.09 8.04 -6.11
N LEU A 241 5.21 7.38 -6.50
CA LEU A 241 6.56 7.89 -6.22
C LEU A 241 6.84 9.20 -6.94
N ALA A 242 6.53 9.28 -8.23
CA ALA A 242 6.72 10.49 -9.03
C ALA A 242 5.94 11.66 -8.44
N ASP A 243 4.69 11.43 -8.08
CA ASP A 243 3.82 12.46 -7.50
C ASP A 243 4.39 13.00 -6.18
N SER A 244 4.84 12.12 -5.28
CA SER A 244 5.48 12.55 -4.02
C SER A 244 6.79 13.32 -4.23
N PHE A 245 7.63 12.91 -5.19
CA PHE A 245 8.88 13.60 -5.51
C PHE A 245 8.64 14.98 -6.13
N LEU A 246 7.87 15.06 -7.22
CA LEU A 246 7.65 16.30 -7.97
C LEU A 246 6.93 17.35 -7.13
N GLN A 247 5.97 16.93 -6.31
CA GLN A 247 5.31 17.81 -5.35
C GLN A 247 6.33 18.44 -4.37
N GLY A 248 7.23 17.63 -3.82
CA GLY A 248 8.23 18.13 -2.88
C GLY A 248 9.24 19.05 -3.54
N LEU A 249 9.66 18.71 -4.77
CA LEU A 249 10.53 19.56 -5.58
C LEU A 249 9.88 20.91 -5.89
N TRP A 250 8.60 20.93 -6.24
CA TRP A 250 7.84 22.16 -6.46
C TRP A 250 7.84 23.04 -5.19
N VAL A 251 7.65 22.43 -4.01
CA VAL A 251 7.70 23.15 -2.73
C VAL A 251 9.08 23.73 -2.45
N LEU A 252 10.16 23.00 -2.71
CA LEU A 252 11.53 23.55 -2.59
C LEU A 252 11.71 24.80 -3.46
N GLU A 253 11.24 24.77 -4.70
CA GLU A 253 11.40 25.86 -5.67
C GLU A 253 10.51 27.08 -5.41
N HIS A 254 9.40 26.92 -4.68
CA HIS A 254 8.38 27.97 -4.50
C HIS A 254 8.22 28.44 -3.04
N THR A 255 8.87 27.77 -2.10
CA THR A 255 8.90 28.19 -0.70
C THR A 255 10.23 28.89 -0.45
N LYS A 256 10.30 30.18 -0.77
CA LYS A 256 11.47 31.00 -0.40
C LYS A 256 11.52 31.08 1.13
N THR A 257 12.60 30.58 1.72
CA THR A 257 13.02 30.95 3.09
C THR A 257 13.36 32.43 3.16
#